data_AF-A0A7C1A2P2-F1
#
_entry.id   AF-A0A7C1A2P2-F1
#
_cell.length_a   1.000
_cell.length_b   1.000
_cell.length_c   1.000
_cell.angle_alpha   90.00
_cell.angle_beta   90.00
_cell.angle_gamma   90.00
#
_symmetry.space_group_name_H-M   'P 1'
#
loop_
_entity.id
_entity.type
_entity.pdbx_description
1 polymer ?
#
loop_
_entity_poly.entity_id
_entity_poly.type
_entity_poly.pdbx_seq_one_letter_code
_entity_poly.pdbx_strand_id
1 'polypeptide(L)' 'MAITGLSARNIGYTGIERDFVLNLIALQGSEIFELFSLANTVRVNARGNRVDLCSIVNAKSGACPEDCSFCPQ' A
#
# COMPACT_ATOMS: atom_id res chain seq x y z
N MET A 1 -5.95 18.39 8.46
CA MET A 1 -5.03 19.28 7.70
C MET A 1 -3.91 18.50 6.99
N ALA A 2 -3.82 17.17 7.13
CA ALA A 2 -2.69 16.38 6.64
C ALA A 2 -2.81 15.86 5.20
N ILE A 3 -4.02 15.67 4.66
CA ILE A 3 -4.22 15.01 3.35
C ILE A 3 -4.83 15.95 2.28
N THR A 4 -5.15 17.19 2.65
CA THR A 4 -5.87 18.19 1.83
C THR A 4 -5.22 18.58 0.49
N GLY A 5 -3.97 18.18 0.22
CA GLY A 5 -3.29 18.37 -1.08
C GLY A 5 -3.42 17.21 -2.07
N LEU A 6 -3.92 16.05 -1.64
CA LEU A 6 -4.02 14.84 -2.47
C LEU A 6 -5.40 14.75 -3.13
N SER A 7 -5.47 15.19 -4.37
CA SER A 7 -6.54 14.76 -5.27
C SER A 7 -6.21 13.38 -5.83
N ALA A 8 -7.19 12.48 -5.93
CA ALA A 8 -7.02 11.21 -6.63
C ALA A 8 -6.56 11.36 -8.10
N ARG A 9 -6.70 12.57 -8.67
CA ARG A 9 -6.13 12.93 -9.99
C ARG A 9 -4.62 13.18 -9.97
N ASN A 10 -4.06 13.61 -8.84
CA ASN A 10 -2.63 13.92 -8.67
C ASN A 10 -1.80 12.72 -8.23
N ILE A 11 -2.42 11.61 -7.79
CA ILE A 11 -1.73 10.35 -7.46
C ILE A 11 -1.58 9.47 -8.72
N GLY A 12 -1.87 10.04 -9.90
CA GLY A 12 -1.64 9.37 -11.17
C GLY A 12 -0.15 9.28 -11.47
N TYR A 13 0.40 8.05 -11.48
CA TYR A 13 1.65 7.55 -12.08
C TYR A 13 2.97 8.35 -11.91
N THR A 14 2.97 9.46 -11.19
CA THR A 14 4.07 10.44 -11.13
C THR A 14 4.95 10.28 -9.88
N GLY A 15 4.71 9.23 -9.08
CA GLY A 15 5.45 8.99 -7.84
C GLY A 15 4.99 9.93 -6.72
N ILE A 16 5.43 9.64 -5.49
CA ILE A 16 5.14 10.44 -4.30
C ILE A 16 6.48 10.80 -3.65
N GLU A 17 6.66 12.07 -3.29
CA GLU A 17 7.86 12.57 -2.63
C GLU A 17 8.13 11.87 -1.28
N ARG A 18 9.41 11.62 -0.97
CA ARG A 18 9.82 10.84 0.20
C ARG A 18 9.33 11.44 1.51
N ASP A 19 9.58 12.73 1.73
CA ASP A 19 9.22 13.42 2.99
C ASP A 19 7.71 13.42 3.20
N PHE A 20 6.97 13.47 2.11
CA PHE A 20 5.53 13.37 2.14
C PHE A 20 5.06 11.98 2.57
N VAL A 21 5.67 10.91 2.05
CA VAL A 21 5.39 9.53 2.52
C VAL A 21 5.70 9.37 4.00
N LEU A 22 6.80 9.95 4.50
CA LEU A 22 7.15 9.89 5.92
C LEU A 22 6.07 10.53 6.81
N ASN A 23 5.48 11.65 6.37
CA ASN A 23 4.35 12.28 7.07
C ASN A 23 3.11 11.38 7.08
N LEU A 24 2.83 10.66 5.99
CA LEU A 24 1.72 9.71 5.94
C LEU A 24 1.92 8.52 6.90
N ILE A 25 3.15 8.01 7.02
CA ILE A 25 3.48 6.91 7.93
C ILE A 25 3.31 7.33 9.40
N ALA A 26 3.54 8.61 9.70
CA ALA A 26 3.40 9.17 11.03
C ALA A 26 1.94 9.44 11.47
N LEU A 27 0.95 9.27 10.58
CA LEU A 27 -0.46 9.49 10.92
C LEU A 27 -0.94 8.51 12.00
N GLN A 28 -1.79 9.01 12.90
CA GLN A 28 -2.33 8.21 14.01
C GLN A 28 -3.81 8.48 14.22
N GLY A 29 -4.48 7.58 14.93
CA GLY A 29 -5.88 7.74 15.32
C GLY A 29 -6.81 7.96 14.13
N SER A 30 -7.63 9.01 14.20
CA SER A 30 -8.67 9.28 13.21
C SER A 30 -8.14 9.73 11.84
N GLU A 31 -6.91 10.27 11.78
CA GLU A 31 -6.32 10.75 10.52
C GLU A 31 -6.03 9.60 9.54
N ILE A 32 -5.90 8.36 10.04
CA ILE A 32 -5.70 7.16 9.23
C ILE A 32 -6.92 6.90 8.33
N PHE A 33 -8.13 7.24 8.77
CA PHE A 33 -9.34 7.00 7.96
C PHE A 33 -9.40 7.89 6.71
N GLU A 34 -8.88 9.10 6.77
CA GLU A 34 -8.74 9.97 5.60
C GLU A 34 -7.80 9.32 4.57
N LEU A 35 -6.69 8.71 5.03
CA LEU A 35 -5.76 7.99 4.17
C LEU A 35 -6.41 6.77 3.51
N PHE A 36 -7.20 5.98 4.26
CA PHE A 36 -7.94 4.85 3.71
C PHE A 36 -8.95 5.26 2.65
N SER A 37 -9.69 6.34 2.91
CA SER A 37 -10.67 6.89 1.96
C SER A 37 -10.00 7.31 0.64
N LEU A 38 -8.86 8.01 0.74
CA LEU A 38 -8.07 8.39 -0.42
C LEU A 38 -7.52 7.18 -1.17
N ALA A 39 -6.94 6.22 -0.46
CA ALA A 39 -6.38 5.00 -1.06
C ALA A 39 -7.45 4.22 -1.82
N ASN A 40 -8.66 4.11 -1.27
CA ASN A 40 -9.79 3.48 -1.96
C ASN A 40 -10.21 4.27 -3.21
N THR A 41 -10.22 5.60 -3.16
CA THR A 41 -10.52 6.43 -4.34
C THR A 41 -9.52 6.19 -5.47
N VAL A 42 -8.21 6.11 -5.15
CA VAL A 42 -7.17 5.77 -6.14
C VAL A 42 -7.37 4.38 -6.69
N ARG A 43 -7.61 3.38 -5.82
CA ARG A 43 -7.86 1.98 -6.21
C ARG A 43 -9.06 1.87 -7.15
N VAL A 44 -10.18 2.53 -6.86
CA VAL A 44 -11.39 2.52 -7.70
C VAL A 44 -11.13 3.18 -9.06
N ASN A 45 -10.43 4.31 -9.10
CA ASN A 45 -10.12 4.98 -10.37
C ASN A 45 -9.18 4.15 -11.25
N ALA A 46 -8.23 3.41 -10.67
CA ALA A 46 -7.25 2.64 -11.41
C ALA A 46 -7.69 1.20 -11.74
N ARG A 47 -8.50 0.56 -10.88
CA ARG A 47 -8.87 -0.86 -10.95
C ARG A 47 -10.37 -1.13 -10.91
N GLY A 48 -11.20 -0.11 -10.70
CA GLY A 48 -12.64 -0.25 -10.52
C GLY A 48 -13.02 -1.06 -9.28
N ASN A 49 -14.22 -1.65 -9.29
CA ASN A 49 -14.70 -2.54 -8.24
C ASN A 49 -14.49 -4.01 -8.62
N ARG A 50 -13.23 -4.39 -8.84
CA ARG A 50 -12.83 -5.74 -9.23
C ARG A 50 -11.67 -6.22 -8.35
N VAL A 51 -11.56 -7.53 -8.21
CA VAL A 51 -10.47 -8.20 -7.49
C VAL A 51 -9.96 -9.33 -8.38
N ASP A 52 -8.65 -9.40 -8.56
CA ASP A 52 -7.98 -10.49 -9.25
C ASP A 52 -7.65 -11.60 -8.25
N LEU A 53 -7.97 -12.84 -8.62
CA LEU A 53 -7.69 -14.01 -7.79
C LEU A 53 -6.46 -14.73 -8.32
N CYS A 54 -5.51 -15.04 -7.44
CA CYS A 54 -4.35 -15.85 -7.75
C CYS A 54 -4.14 -16.89 -6.65
N SER A 55 -3.72 -18.10 -7.04
CA SER A 55 -3.33 -19.13 -6.09
C SER A 55 -1.85 -18.99 -5.75
N ILE A 56 -1.53 -19.01 -4.46
CA ILE A 56 -0.14 -19.07 -3.98
C ILE A 56 0.22 -20.55 -3.84
N VAL A 57 1.26 -20.98 -4.54
CA VAL A 57 1.80 -22.35 -4.45
C VAL A 57 3.19 -22.30 -3.82
N ASN A 58 3.38 -23.07 -2.75
CA ASN A 58 4.68 -23.19 -2.09
C ASN A 58 5.60 -24.06 -2.93
N ALA A 59 6.62 -23.44 -3.54
CA ALA A 59 7.55 -24.13 -4.43
C ALA A 59 8.91 -24.47 -3.79
N LYS A 60 9.22 -23.94 -2.60
CA LYS A 60 10.60 -23.93 -2.03
C LYS A 60 10.72 -24.09 -0.51
N SER A 61 9.64 -24.25 0.25
CA SER A 61 9.73 -24.47 1.71
C SER A 61 10.55 -25.71 2.04
N GLY A 62 11.41 -25.59 3.05
CA GLY A 62 12.42 -26.60 3.41
C GLY A 62 13.60 -26.75 2.44
N ALA A 63 13.65 -26.01 1.32
CA ALA A 63 14.72 -26.08 0.32
C ALA A 63 15.53 -24.77 0.20
N CYS A 64 15.27 -23.79 1.06
CA CYS A 64 16.01 -22.53 1.10
C CYS A 64 17.24 -22.68 2.01
N PRO A 65 18.47 -22.39 1.53
CA PRO A 65 19.69 -22.52 2.33
C PRO A 65 19.93 -21.35 3.29
N GLU A 66 19.11 -20.29 3.22
CA GLU A 66 19.27 -19.07 4.00
C GLU A 66 18.71 -19.23 5.42
N ASP A 67 19.36 -18.61 6.41
CA ASP A 67 18.94 -18.60 7.82
C ASP A 67 18.37 -17.24 8.24
N CYS A 68 17.22 -16.89 7.67
CA CYS A 68 16.58 -15.59 7.91
C CYS A 68 15.79 -15.60 9.22
N SER A 69 16.12 -14.71 10.16
CA SER A 69 15.51 -14.64 11.51
C SER A 69 14.00 -14.42 11.55
N PHE A 70 13.44 -13.82 10.51
CA PHE A 70 12.01 -13.53 10.39
C PHE A 70 11.26 -14.58 9.57
N CYS A 71 11.96 -15.53 8.96
CA CYS A 71 11.40 -16.36 7.90
C CYS A 71 10.93 -17.71 8.44
N PRO A 72 9.63 -18.03 8.33
CA PRO A 72 9.08 -19.31 8.80
C PRO A 72 9.08 -20.40 7.71
N GLN A 73 9.85 -20.23 6.62
CA GLN A 73 9.95 -21.20 5.52
C GLN A 73 10.19 -22.63 6.01
#